data_AF-A0A537FEF1-F1
#
_entry.id   AF-A0A537FEF1-F1
#
_cell.length_a   1.000
_cell.length_b   1.000
_cell.length_c   1.000
_cell.angle_alpha   90.00
_cell.angle_beta   90.00
_cell.angle_gamma   90.00
#
_symmetry.space_group_name_H-M   'P 1'
#
loop_
_entity.id
_entity.type
_entity.pdbx_description
1 polymer ?
#
loop_
_entity_poly.entity_id
_entity_poly.type
_entity_poly.pdbx_seq_one_letter_code
_entity_poly.pdbx_strand_id
1 'polypeptide(L)'
;MQQPDLRKSVLGRKPLETHTSNSRRGDEAGKVGTMRNALSTEGGKKLLGTARQAIADHLEGRNSDLTFSESLEFGVPRGVFVTLFDELMSRGLRGCIGNPFPKESLLIETARCAVEAATMDPRFAPVRLNEFQQRITVEVTVLSPFERVIVKSPLDLPLNIEVGRDGLFVEGVGTRGLLLPQVAVDEDFDAEEFLNQCC
;
A
#
# COMPACT_ATOMS: atom_id res chain seq x y z
N MET A 1 -12.18 -40.86 3.92
CA MET A 1 -10.78 -40.40 4.05
C MET A 1 -10.70 -39.02 3.38
N GLN A 2 -10.97 -37.95 4.14
CA GLN A 2 -11.04 -36.58 3.64
C GLN A 2 -9.63 -36.01 3.52
N GLN A 3 -9.28 -35.51 2.34
CA GLN A 3 -8.06 -34.72 2.11
C GLN A 3 -8.25 -33.31 2.71
N PRO A 4 -7.32 -32.79 3.52
CA PRO A 4 -7.40 -31.41 3.97
C PRO A 4 -7.00 -30.45 2.84
N ASP A 5 -7.94 -29.56 2.51
CA ASP A 5 -7.91 -28.51 1.49
C ASP A 5 -6.86 -27.44 1.88
N LEU A 6 -5.62 -27.58 1.37
CA LEU A 6 -4.50 -26.68 1.65
C LEU A 6 -4.61 -25.39 0.81
N ARG A 7 -5.60 -24.55 1.09
CA ARG A 7 -5.74 -23.24 0.43
C ARG A 7 -4.87 -22.18 1.11
N LYS A 8 -3.55 -22.30 0.98
CA LYS A 8 -2.65 -21.15 1.16
C LYS A 8 -2.74 -20.30 -0.10
N SER A 9 -3.42 -19.16 -0.05
CA SER A 9 -3.31 -18.15 -1.12
C SER A 9 -2.21 -17.18 -0.73
N VAL A 10 -1.04 -17.32 -1.34
CA VAL A 10 -0.04 -16.25 -1.37
C VAL A 10 -0.48 -15.29 -2.46
N LEU A 11 -0.64 -14.01 -2.13
CA LEU A 11 -0.88 -12.97 -3.12
C LEU A 11 0.43 -12.18 -3.30
N GLY A 12 1.04 -12.26 -4.48
CA GLY A 12 2.26 -11.51 -4.86
C GLY A 12 1.90 -10.36 -5.79
N ARG A 13 2.67 -9.26 -5.81
CA ARG A 13 2.31 -8.04 -6.57
C ARG A 13 3.50 -7.34 -7.22
N LYS A 14 3.52 -7.26 -8.55
CA LYS A 14 4.50 -6.44 -9.28
C LYS A 14 4.39 -4.94 -8.90
N PRO A 15 5.50 -4.20 -8.72
CA PRO A 15 5.52 -2.77 -8.54
C PRO A 15 5.37 -2.08 -9.89
N LEU A 16 5.13 -0.78 -9.77
CA LEU A 16 4.99 0.15 -10.85
C LEU A 16 6.38 0.52 -11.39
N GLU A 17 6.80 -0.05 -12.51
CA GLU A 17 8.00 0.41 -13.21
C GLU A 17 7.77 1.83 -13.77
N THR A 18 8.70 2.74 -13.48
CA THR A 18 8.83 4.05 -14.13
C THR A 18 10.10 4.06 -14.99
N HIS A 19 10.06 3.38 -16.14
CA HIS A 19 11.15 3.52 -17.11
C HIS A 19 10.89 4.66 -18.08
N THR A 20 11.68 5.72 -17.92
CA THR A 20 11.88 6.75 -18.95
C THR A 20 12.95 6.23 -19.90
N SER A 21 12.56 5.79 -21.10
CA SER A 21 13.50 5.75 -22.23
C SER A 21 12.77 5.82 -23.56
N ASN A 22 13.10 6.85 -24.33
CA ASN A 22 12.63 7.15 -25.67
C ASN A 22 13.37 6.28 -26.70
N SER A 23 12.66 5.48 -27.51
CA SER A 23 13.15 5.00 -28.81
C SER A 23 11.98 4.48 -29.66
N ARG A 24 12.10 4.64 -30.98
CA ARG A 24 11.02 4.68 -31.98
C ARG A 24 10.78 3.32 -32.69
N ARG A 25 9.55 3.20 -33.21
CA ARG A 25 9.03 2.43 -34.38
C ARG A 25 8.70 0.93 -34.22
N GLY A 26 7.44 0.59 -34.54
CA GLY A 26 7.10 -0.42 -35.56
C GLY A 26 6.33 -1.68 -35.13
N ASP A 27 5.01 -1.66 -35.35
CA ASP A 27 4.13 -2.74 -35.82
C ASP A 27 3.55 -3.84 -34.89
N GLU A 28 2.45 -4.42 -35.40
CA GLU A 28 1.19 -4.82 -34.75
C GLU A 28 1.14 -6.23 -34.10
N ALA A 29 0.26 -6.38 -33.09
CA ALA A 29 -0.93 -7.25 -33.09
C ALA A 29 -1.18 -7.96 -31.74
N GLY A 30 -2.40 -7.80 -31.17
CA GLY A 30 -2.93 -8.66 -30.09
C GLY A 30 -3.49 -7.91 -28.87
N LYS A 31 -4.77 -7.49 -28.93
CA LYS A 31 -5.52 -6.91 -27.79
C LYS A 31 -6.19 -8.01 -26.96
N VAL A 32 -6.01 -8.01 -25.63
CA VAL A 32 -7.07 -7.84 -24.61
C VAL A 32 -6.43 -7.40 -23.27
N GLY A 33 -6.65 -6.14 -22.87
CA GLY A 33 -7.01 -5.82 -21.48
C GLY A 33 -5.96 -5.43 -20.43
N THR A 34 -4.79 -4.86 -20.76
CA THR A 34 -3.92 -4.23 -19.73
C THR A 34 -4.52 -2.90 -19.26
N MET A 35 -5.44 -2.93 -18.30
CA MET A 35 -5.91 -1.71 -17.62
C MET A 35 -4.76 -1.12 -16.78
N ARG A 36 -4.58 0.19 -16.91
CA ARG A 36 -3.50 1.01 -16.36
C ARG A 36 -3.45 0.93 -14.82
N ASN A 37 -2.48 0.18 -14.29
CA ASN A 37 -2.33 -0.01 -12.84
C ASN A 37 -1.53 1.11 -12.13
N ALA A 38 -0.89 2.01 -12.86
CA ALA A 38 -0.11 3.11 -12.29
C ALA A 38 -0.98 4.33 -11.96
N LEU A 39 -0.84 4.84 -10.74
CA LEU A 39 -1.31 6.19 -10.39
C LEU A 39 -0.44 7.22 -11.12
N SER A 40 -1.09 8.26 -11.64
CA SER A 40 -0.38 9.39 -12.21
C SER A 40 0.32 10.20 -11.11
N THR A 41 1.34 10.98 -11.47
CA THR A 41 2.00 11.90 -10.53
C THR A 41 1.01 12.91 -9.93
N GLU A 42 0.04 13.38 -10.72
CA GLU A 42 -1.04 14.24 -10.22
C GLU A 42 -1.99 13.47 -9.29
N GLY A 43 -2.24 12.20 -9.58
CA GLY A 43 -2.94 11.26 -8.70
C GLY A 43 -2.28 11.16 -7.32
N GLY A 44 -0.96 10.95 -7.30
CA GLY A 44 -0.17 10.91 -6.08
C GLY A 44 -0.22 12.22 -5.28
N LYS A 45 -0.06 13.37 -5.95
CA LYS A 45 -0.20 14.70 -5.30
C LYS A 45 -1.57 14.90 -4.69
N LYS A 46 -2.63 14.45 -5.37
CA LYS A 46 -4.00 14.55 -4.88
C LYS A 46 -4.19 13.72 -3.61
N LEU A 47 -3.69 12.48 -3.57
CA LEU A 47 -3.75 11.62 -2.39
C LEU A 47 -2.99 12.21 -1.21
N LEU A 48 -1.78 12.71 -1.45
CA LEU A 48 -0.97 13.36 -0.43
C LEU A 48 -1.68 14.63 0.12
N GLY A 49 -2.26 15.44 -0.77
CA GLY A 49 -3.07 16.60 -0.39
C GLY A 49 -4.27 16.21 0.46
N THR A 50 -5.00 15.16 0.07
CA THR A 50 -6.13 14.61 0.84
C THR A 50 -5.70 14.14 2.23
N ALA A 51 -4.61 13.38 2.33
CA ALA A 51 -4.07 12.91 3.61
C ALA A 51 -3.72 14.09 4.54
N ARG A 52 -2.99 15.09 4.03
CA ARG A 52 -2.59 16.26 4.82
C ARG A 52 -3.78 17.09 5.26
N GLN A 53 -4.75 17.31 4.36
CA GLN A 53 -5.96 18.09 4.67
C GLN A 53 -6.79 17.39 5.75
N ALA A 54 -7.01 16.08 5.62
CA ALA A 54 -7.78 15.31 6.59
C ALA A 54 -7.15 15.35 7.99
N ILE A 55 -5.82 15.20 8.09
CA ILE A 55 -5.11 15.34 9.37
C ILE A 55 -5.27 16.75 9.93
N ALA A 56 -5.03 17.79 9.12
CA ALA A 56 -5.13 19.17 9.57
C ALA A 56 -6.53 19.51 10.10
N ASP A 57 -7.57 19.20 9.31
CA ASP A 57 -8.96 19.42 9.70
C ASP A 57 -9.30 18.72 11.01
N HIS A 58 -8.90 17.46 11.16
CA HIS A 58 -9.15 16.71 12.39
C HIS A 58 -8.44 17.33 13.61
N LEU A 59 -7.16 17.70 13.46
CA LEU A 59 -6.38 18.32 14.54
C LEU A 59 -6.86 19.73 14.90
N GLU A 60 -7.52 20.42 13.96
CA GLU A 60 -8.15 21.73 14.16
C GLU A 60 -9.61 21.64 14.63
N GLY A 61 -10.15 20.43 14.79
CA GLY A 61 -11.53 20.19 15.22
C GLY A 61 -12.58 20.56 14.17
N ARG A 62 -12.20 20.63 12.89
CA ARG A 62 -13.12 20.86 11.77
C ARG A 62 -13.67 19.54 11.25
N ASN A 63 -14.95 19.56 10.86
CA ASN A 63 -15.50 18.47 10.04
C ASN A 63 -15.04 18.69 8.59
N SER A 64 -14.20 17.79 8.09
CA SER A 64 -13.84 17.77 6.68
C SER A 64 -15.04 17.28 5.86
N ASP A 65 -15.61 18.16 5.03
CA ASP A 65 -16.53 17.75 3.97
C ASP A 65 -15.70 17.12 2.86
N LEU A 66 -15.50 15.81 2.97
CA LEU A 66 -14.73 15.02 2.02
C LEU A 66 -15.59 14.70 0.79
N THR A 67 -16.12 15.74 0.15
CA THR A 67 -16.81 15.63 -1.13
C THR A 67 -15.77 15.46 -2.23
N PHE A 68 -15.38 14.21 -2.47
CA PHE A 68 -14.42 13.89 -3.51
C PHE A 68 -15.12 13.84 -4.87
N SER A 69 -14.62 14.62 -5.83
CA SER A 69 -14.91 14.37 -7.24
C SER A 69 -14.20 13.08 -7.64
N GLU A 70 -14.96 11.99 -7.73
CA GLU A 70 -14.45 10.68 -8.11
C GLU A 70 -14.10 10.67 -9.59
N SER A 71 -12.84 10.96 -9.92
CA SER A 71 -12.29 10.50 -11.19
C SER A 71 -12.18 8.97 -11.16
N LEU A 72 -12.24 8.34 -12.34
CA LEU A 72 -12.15 6.88 -12.49
C LEU A 72 -10.88 6.29 -11.84
N GLU A 73 -9.82 7.09 -11.71
CA GLU A 73 -8.54 6.72 -11.08
C GLU A 73 -8.68 6.46 -9.56
N PHE A 74 -9.59 7.16 -8.88
CA PHE A 74 -9.77 7.05 -7.42
C PHE A 74 -11.00 6.25 -7.00
N GLY A 75 -11.94 6.01 -7.93
CA GLY A 75 -13.17 5.25 -7.66
C GLY A 75 -12.94 3.74 -7.50
N VAL A 76 -11.76 3.23 -7.83
CA VAL A 76 -11.41 1.81 -7.62
C VAL A 76 -10.81 1.63 -6.23
N PRO A 77 -11.38 0.76 -5.36
CA PRO A 77 -10.80 0.44 -4.07
C PRO A 77 -9.41 -0.18 -4.22
N ARG A 78 -8.43 0.41 -3.52
CA ARG A 78 -7.04 -0.07 -3.50
C ARG A 78 -6.50 0.06 -2.10
N GLY A 79 -5.73 -0.92 -1.67
CA GLY A 79 -5.08 -0.87 -0.36
C GLY A 79 -4.22 0.38 -0.23
N VAL A 80 -4.25 1.03 0.93
CA VAL A 80 -3.47 2.25 1.18
C VAL A 80 -2.93 2.26 2.59
N PHE A 81 -1.71 2.75 2.74
CA PHE A 81 -1.01 2.97 4.00
C PHE A 81 -0.58 4.42 4.05
N VAL A 82 -0.84 5.10 5.17
CA VAL A 82 -0.35 6.44 5.44
C VAL A 82 0.66 6.36 6.55
N THR A 83 1.86 6.85 6.29
CA THR A 83 2.96 6.89 7.26
C THR A 83 3.37 8.33 7.53
N LEU A 84 3.56 8.63 8.80
CA LEU A 84 3.99 9.92 9.30
C LEU A 84 5.43 9.79 9.78
N PHE A 85 6.27 10.73 9.38
CA PHE A 85 7.65 10.83 9.83
C PHE A 85 7.89 12.19 10.49
N ASP A 86 8.54 12.20 11.65
CA ASP A 86 9.07 13.39 12.30
C ASP A 86 10.53 13.60 11.84
N GLU A 87 10.75 14.72 11.15
CA GLU A 87 12.04 15.08 10.56
C GLU A 87 13.16 15.32 11.60
N LEU A 88 12.80 15.50 12.88
CA LEU A 88 13.78 15.71 13.95
C LEU A 88 14.32 14.42 14.57
N MET A 89 13.80 13.25 14.18
CA MET A 89 14.18 11.95 14.76
C MET A 89 14.83 11.01 13.73
N SER A 90 15.89 10.31 14.14
CA SER A 90 16.51 9.27 13.28
C SER A 90 15.56 8.09 13.09
N ARG A 91 15.34 7.68 11.84
CA ARG A 91 14.25 6.81 11.33
C ARG A 91 12.83 7.38 11.42
N GLY A 92 12.61 8.46 12.18
CA GLY A 92 11.47 9.39 12.07
C GLY A 92 10.06 8.86 12.33
N LEU A 93 9.79 7.56 12.37
CA LEU A 93 8.41 7.04 12.36
C LEU A 93 7.57 7.62 13.52
N ARG A 94 6.46 8.26 13.16
CA ARG A 94 5.56 8.97 14.07
C ARG A 94 4.13 8.43 14.08
N GLY A 95 3.80 7.61 13.09
CA GLY A 95 2.54 6.89 12.98
C GLY A 95 2.46 6.15 11.64
N CYS A 96 1.82 4.99 11.62
CA CYS A 96 1.52 4.27 10.38
C CYS A 96 0.25 3.46 10.54
N ILE A 97 -0.74 3.77 9.71
CA ILE A 97 -1.99 3.02 9.62
C ILE A 97 -2.32 2.81 8.15
N GLY A 98 -2.84 1.63 7.82
CA GLY A 98 -3.31 1.32 6.49
C GLY A 98 -4.40 0.27 6.49
N ASN A 99 -5.08 0.19 5.35
CA ASN A 99 -6.07 -0.82 5.07
C ASN A 99 -5.69 -1.53 3.77
N PRO A 100 -5.27 -2.79 3.82
CA PRO A 100 -4.92 -3.53 2.61
C PRO A 100 -6.13 -3.99 1.79
N PHE A 101 -7.33 -4.03 2.39
CA PHE A 101 -8.58 -4.50 1.75
C PHE A 101 -9.73 -3.50 1.93
N PRO A 102 -9.60 -2.28 1.39
CA PRO A 102 -10.65 -1.29 1.55
C PRO A 102 -11.86 -1.61 0.68
N LYS A 103 -13.02 -1.21 1.19
CA LYS A 103 -14.30 -1.27 0.47
C LYS A 103 -14.67 0.08 -0.15
N GLU A 104 -14.16 1.16 0.44
CA GLU A 104 -14.39 2.53 0.02
C GLU A 104 -13.42 2.97 -1.09
N SER A 105 -13.68 4.14 -1.67
CA SER A 105 -12.81 4.75 -2.67
C SER A 105 -11.43 5.08 -2.09
N LEU A 106 -10.42 5.13 -2.96
CA LEU A 106 -9.03 5.35 -2.53
C LEU A 106 -8.86 6.67 -1.77
N LEU A 107 -9.60 7.72 -2.13
CA LEU A 107 -9.54 9.02 -1.45
C LEU A 107 -10.14 8.97 -0.05
N ILE A 108 -11.29 8.32 0.11
CA ILE A 108 -11.94 8.13 1.42
C ILE A 108 -11.03 7.33 2.34
N GLU A 109 -10.50 6.21 1.83
CA GLU A 109 -9.63 5.36 2.61
C GLU A 109 -8.33 6.08 3.00
N THR A 110 -7.75 6.86 2.08
CA THR A 110 -6.55 7.67 2.36
C THR A 110 -6.80 8.67 3.48
N ALA A 111 -7.93 9.40 3.44
CA ALA A 111 -8.27 10.35 4.48
C ALA A 111 -8.46 9.66 5.85
N ARG A 112 -9.17 8.53 5.87
CA ARG A 112 -9.40 7.73 7.09
C ARG A 112 -8.08 7.25 7.69
N CYS A 113 -7.24 6.58 6.89
CA CYS A 113 -5.95 6.08 7.34
C CYS A 113 -5.01 7.20 7.77
N ALA A 114 -5.06 8.37 7.14
CA ALA A 114 -4.24 9.52 7.52
C ALA A 114 -4.59 10.04 8.92
N VAL A 115 -5.88 10.22 9.21
CA VAL A 115 -6.34 10.63 10.55
C VAL A 115 -5.95 9.57 11.58
N GLU A 116 -6.20 8.30 11.31
CA GLU A 116 -5.85 7.21 12.24
C GLU A 116 -4.34 7.09 12.46
N ALA A 117 -3.51 7.28 11.44
CA ALA A 117 -2.06 7.32 11.60
C ALA A 117 -1.60 8.46 12.52
N ALA A 118 -2.31 9.60 12.51
CA ALA A 118 -2.00 10.75 13.35
C ALA A 118 -2.52 10.60 14.79
N THR A 119 -3.63 9.91 15.02
CA THR A 119 -4.33 9.96 16.33
C THR A 119 -4.57 8.61 16.99
N MET A 120 -4.48 7.51 16.25
CA MET A 120 -4.93 6.18 16.71
C MET A 120 -3.85 5.09 16.59
N ASP A 121 -2.64 5.39 16.10
CA ASP A 121 -1.53 4.42 16.14
C ASP A 121 -1.14 4.13 17.59
N PRO A 122 -1.38 2.91 18.12
CA PRO A 122 -1.22 2.60 19.54
C PRO A 122 0.22 2.67 20.04
N ARG A 123 1.20 2.75 19.13
CA ARG A 123 2.62 2.85 19.46
C ARG A 123 3.03 4.28 19.85
N PHE A 124 2.20 5.28 19.53
CA PHE A 124 2.55 6.69 19.69
C PHE A 124 1.42 7.48 20.36
N ALA A 125 1.78 8.58 21.01
CA ALA A 125 0.78 9.56 21.45
C ALA A 125 0.18 10.29 20.23
N PRO A 126 -1.07 10.76 20.28
CA PRO A 126 -1.66 11.54 19.20
C PRO A 126 -0.78 12.73 18.78
N VAL A 127 -0.66 12.95 17.48
CA VAL A 127 0.10 14.07 16.90
C VAL A 127 -0.55 15.39 17.28
N ARG A 128 0.27 16.39 17.64
CA ARG A 128 -0.22 17.75 17.92
C ARG A 128 -0.27 18.58 16.65
N LEU A 129 -1.21 19.53 16.56
CA LEU A 129 -1.34 20.42 15.41
C LEU A 129 -0.03 21.16 15.06
N ASN A 130 0.62 21.75 16.07
CA ASN A 130 1.89 22.46 15.85
C ASN A 130 3.03 21.52 15.42
N GLU A 131 3.06 20.29 15.94
CA GLU A 131 4.01 19.27 15.50
C GLU A 131 3.79 18.92 14.03
N PHE A 132 2.53 18.65 13.66
CA PHE A 132 2.14 18.33 12.28
C PHE A 132 2.55 19.43 11.27
N GLN A 133 2.30 20.69 11.62
CA GLN A 133 2.59 21.82 10.74
C GLN A 133 4.09 22.10 10.56
N GLN A 134 4.91 21.80 11.56
CA GLN A 134 6.31 22.22 11.58
C GLN A 134 7.29 21.16 11.08
N ARG A 135 7.02 19.87 11.32
CA ARG A 135 8.05 18.83 11.17
C ARG A 135 7.56 17.45 10.75
N ILE A 136 6.26 17.27 10.47
CA ILE A 136 5.72 15.98 10.04
C ILE A 136 5.66 15.90 8.51
N THR A 137 6.44 14.98 7.96
CA THR A 137 6.32 14.50 6.58
C THR A 137 5.23 13.43 6.51
N VAL A 138 4.45 13.43 5.44
CA VAL A 138 3.42 12.42 5.17
C VAL A 138 3.83 11.63 3.94
N GLU A 139 3.80 10.32 4.05
CA GLU A 139 3.95 9.37 2.96
C GLU A 139 2.63 8.62 2.75
N VAL A 140 2.23 8.44 1.49
CA VAL A 140 1.05 7.65 1.12
C VAL A 140 1.50 6.54 0.19
N THR A 141 1.41 5.30 0.67
CA THR A 141 1.73 4.09 -0.08
C THR A 141 0.44 3.45 -0.56
N VAL A 142 0.22 3.43 -1.87
CA VAL A 142 -0.93 2.77 -2.50
C VAL A 142 -0.51 1.43 -3.06
N LEU A 143 -1.28 0.41 -2.74
CA LEU A 143 -1.06 -0.94 -3.23
C LEU A 143 -1.78 -1.17 -4.56
N SER A 144 -1.15 -1.93 -5.46
CA SER A 144 -1.82 -2.49 -6.64
C SER A 144 -2.96 -3.44 -6.22
N PRO A 145 -3.82 -3.96 -7.11
CA PRO A 145 -4.75 -5.06 -6.76
C PRO A 145 -4.00 -6.35 -6.39
N PHE A 146 -4.54 -7.20 -5.50
CA PHE A 146 -3.86 -8.45 -5.10
C PHE A 146 -4.06 -9.50 -6.19
N GLU A 147 -2.99 -10.19 -6.58
CA GLU A 147 -3.03 -11.30 -7.53
C GLU A 147 -2.69 -12.60 -6.85
N ARG A 148 -3.51 -13.64 -7.05
CA ARG A 148 -3.30 -14.93 -6.41
C ARG A 148 -2.21 -15.71 -7.13
N VAL A 149 -1.18 -16.10 -6.37
CA VAL A 149 -0.15 -17.02 -6.82
C VAL A 149 -0.74 -18.44 -6.80
N ILE A 150 -0.82 -19.05 -7.98
CA ILE A 150 -1.35 -20.41 -8.17
C ILE A 150 -0.18 -21.31 -8.57
N VAL A 151 0.17 -22.24 -7.68
CA VAL A 151 1.27 -23.20 -7.88
C VAL A 151 0.78 -24.63 -7.69
N LYS A 152 1.52 -25.60 -8.26
CA LYS A 152 1.20 -27.03 -8.12
C LYS A 152 1.66 -27.57 -6.76
N SER A 153 2.79 -27.10 -6.27
CA SER A 153 3.34 -27.43 -4.95
C SER A 153 3.55 -26.16 -4.13
N PRO A 154 3.28 -26.15 -2.80
CA PRO A 154 3.65 -25.04 -1.93
C PRO A 154 5.16 -24.71 -1.96
N LEU A 155 6.01 -25.68 -2.27
CA LEU A 155 7.46 -25.47 -2.42
C LEU A 155 7.82 -24.59 -3.63
N ASP A 156 6.90 -24.41 -4.58
CA ASP A 156 7.11 -23.56 -5.75
C ASP A 156 6.74 -22.10 -5.47
N LEU A 157 6.20 -21.77 -4.30
CA LEU A 157 5.76 -20.40 -3.96
C LEU A 157 6.91 -19.37 -4.04
N PRO A 158 8.10 -19.63 -3.45
CA PRO A 158 9.21 -18.67 -3.54
C PRO A 158 9.65 -18.36 -4.97
N LEU A 159 9.51 -19.32 -5.90
CA LEU A 159 9.87 -19.14 -7.32
C LEU A 159 9.00 -18.12 -8.05
N ASN A 160 7.88 -17.72 -7.45
CA ASN A 160 6.92 -16.77 -8.01
C ASN A 160 6.96 -15.41 -7.28
N ILE A 161 7.94 -15.20 -6.40
CA ILE A 161 8.13 -13.99 -5.61
C ILE A 161 9.41 -13.30 -6.10
N GLU A 162 9.31 -12.03 -6.45
CA GLU A 162 10.46 -11.20 -6.78
C GLU A 162 10.70 -10.15 -5.69
N VAL A 163 11.82 -10.32 -4.99
CA VAL A 163 12.25 -9.48 -3.85
C VAL A 163 12.44 -8.03 -4.29
N GLY A 164 12.03 -7.10 -3.43
CA GLY A 164 12.10 -5.65 -3.68
C GLY A 164 11.07 -5.13 -4.67
N ARG A 165 10.34 -6.03 -5.33
CA ARG A 165 9.22 -5.68 -6.19
C ARG A 165 7.90 -6.11 -5.56
N ASP A 166 7.81 -7.37 -5.12
CA ASP A 166 6.56 -7.98 -4.69
C ASP A 166 6.28 -7.73 -3.21
N GLY A 167 5.05 -7.34 -2.89
CA GLY A 167 4.53 -7.39 -1.52
C GLY A 167 3.81 -8.71 -1.30
N LEU A 168 3.87 -9.26 -0.08
CA LEU A 168 3.22 -10.52 0.26
C LEU A 168 2.01 -10.28 1.14
N PHE A 169 0.93 -10.98 0.80
CA PHE A 169 -0.17 -11.22 1.72
C PHE A 169 -0.40 -12.73 1.81
N VAL A 170 -0.37 -13.23 3.04
CA VAL A 170 -0.58 -14.65 3.36
C VAL A 170 -1.77 -14.75 4.29
N GLU A 171 -2.68 -15.67 3.99
CA GLU A 171 -3.83 -15.99 4.84
C GLU A 171 -3.82 -17.49 5.18
N GLY A 172 -4.02 -17.79 6.47
CA GLY A 172 -4.06 -19.12 7.05
C GLY A 172 -5.25 -19.29 7.99
N VAL A 173 -5.23 -20.32 8.84
CA VAL A 173 -6.35 -20.67 9.74
C VAL A 173 -6.58 -19.55 10.78
N GLY A 174 -7.39 -18.56 10.43
CA GLY A 174 -7.72 -17.40 11.27
C GLY A 174 -6.60 -16.37 11.40
N THR A 175 -5.45 -16.57 10.73
CA THR A 175 -4.30 -15.67 10.76
C THR A 175 -4.05 -15.07 9.39
N ARG A 176 -3.49 -13.85 9.40
CA ARG A 176 -3.12 -13.13 8.18
C ARG A 176 -1.82 -12.36 8.41
N GLY A 177 -0.93 -12.41 7.42
CA GLY A 177 0.31 -11.65 7.38
C GLY A 177 0.35 -10.76 6.14
N LEU A 178 0.95 -9.58 6.27
CA LEU A 178 1.20 -8.68 5.16
C LEU A 178 2.57 -8.05 5.34
N LEU A 179 3.43 -8.19 4.33
CA LEU A 179 4.70 -7.48 4.25
C LEU A 179 4.78 -6.67 2.96
N LEU A 180 5.25 -5.43 3.08
CA LEU A 180 5.44 -4.53 1.95
C LEU A 180 6.71 -4.88 1.17
N PRO A 181 6.80 -4.56 -0.13
CA PRO A 181 7.95 -4.92 -0.98
C PRO A 181 9.30 -4.51 -0.43
N GLN A 182 9.39 -3.33 0.19
CA GLN A 182 10.63 -2.77 0.71
C GLN A 182 11.19 -3.56 1.91
N VAL A 183 10.34 -4.27 2.67
CA VAL A 183 10.77 -4.99 3.87
C VAL A 183 11.81 -6.06 3.53
N ALA A 184 11.62 -6.76 2.42
CA ALA A 184 12.57 -7.77 1.97
C ALA A 184 13.94 -7.18 1.59
N VAL A 185 13.95 -5.95 1.08
CA VAL A 185 15.20 -5.24 0.71
C VAL A 185 15.88 -4.67 1.94
N ASP A 186 15.11 -4.06 2.85
CA ASP A 186 15.63 -3.44 4.07
C ASP A 186 16.27 -4.48 5.00
N GLU A 187 15.76 -5.70 5.02
CA GLU A 187 16.21 -6.80 5.88
C GLU A 187 17.07 -7.86 5.15
N ASP A 188 17.40 -7.64 3.87
CA ASP A 188 18.20 -8.55 3.02
C ASP A 188 17.65 -10.00 2.95
N PHE A 189 16.33 -10.14 2.86
CA PHE A 189 15.66 -11.44 2.74
C PHE A 189 15.67 -11.95 1.30
N ASP A 190 15.91 -13.26 1.13
CA ASP A 190 15.55 -13.93 -0.10
C ASP A 190 14.04 -14.22 -0.20
N ALA A 191 13.59 -14.79 -1.33
CA ALA A 191 12.17 -15.06 -1.56
C ALA A 191 11.57 -16.09 -0.58
N GLU A 192 12.37 -17.05 -0.10
CA GLU A 192 11.93 -18.07 0.84
C GLU A 192 11.82 -17.48 2.25
N GLU A 193 12.83 -16.73 2.68
CA GLU A 193 12.84 -16.01 3.95
C GLU A 193 11.70 -14.99 4.02
N PHE A 194 11.50 -14.22 2.95
CA PHE A 194 10.42 -13.24 2.89
C PHE A 194 9.03 -13.90 3.02
N LEU A 195 8.82 -15.05 2.37
CA LEU A 195 7.60 -15.82 2.52
C LEU A 195 7.43 -16.36 3.94
N ASN A 196 8.50 -16.88 4.54
CA ASN A 196 8.49 -17.42 5.89
C ASN A 196 8.20 -16.35 6.95
N GLN A 197 8.78 -15.15 6.82
CA GLN A 197 8.49 -14.02 7.72
C GLN A 197 7.05 -13.50 7.60
N CYS A 198 6.41 -13.73 6.45
CA CYS A 198 5.02 -13.32 6.24
C CYS A 198 3.98 -14.35 6.76
N CYS A 199 4.39 -15.59 7.03
CA CYS A 199 3.51 -16.68 7.48
C CYS A 199 3.32 -16.71 9.00
#